data_AF-A0A971MGK0-F1
#
_entry.id   AF-A0A971MGK0-F1
#
_cell.length_a   1.000
_cell.length_b   1.000
_cell.length_c   1.000
_cell.angle_alpha   90.00
_cell.angle_beta   90.00
_cell.angle_gamma   90.00
#
_symmetry.space_group_name_H-M   'P 1'
#
loop_
_entity.id
_entity.type
_entity.pdbx_description
1 polymer ?
#
loop_
_entity_poly.entity_id
_entity_poly.type
_entity_poly.pdbx_seq_one_letter_code
_entity_poly.pdbx_strand_id
1 'polypeptide(L)'
;MGTMLDIEDFIKQWKTLVVAVLAMFGIGLMLFTVGPMIVDRVYAIAAAPPIAGGVVAALVMGERAAELGMPEVQIFVTLIVAVQGFIGYPVCSVILNKEAKSILARETFDKEIIVKERKPLLPPLPKDLQTTYMLLLKLAICAFLATKLSALTNGLVHTYVWCLFIGVLGRFIGFLEPNAMTQANAFGLGMTALMAVIFAPLANATPEVLQTILFPLVVTLILGTIGIVILSTVAAKIFKMSVPMAIAIGTTALFGFPGTYILSNEVANANGKTDEERKKILDEILPRMLVAGFATVTVGSVIMAGVMVKML
;
A
#
# COMPACT_ATOMS: atom_id res chain seq x y z
N MET A 1 -5.19 3.23 -9.33
CA MET A 1 -4.74 4.01 -8.17
C MET A 1 -4.36 5.44 -8.53
N GLY A 2 -3.42 5.68 -9.47
CA GLY A 2 -2.93 7.04 -9.73
C GLY A 2 -4.00 8.07 -10.10
N THR A 3 -5.03 7.65 -10.85
CA THR A 3 -6.16 8.54 -11.19
C THR A 3 -7.12 8.80 -10.02
N MET A 4 -6.98 8.11 -8.88
CA MET A 4 -7.78 8.35 -7.66
C MET A 4 -7.14 9.41 -6.76
N LEU A 5 -5.84 9.68 -6.93
CA LEU A 5 -5.07 10.62 -6.12
C LEU A 5 -4.85 11.93 -6.88
N ASP A 6 -4.93 13.05 -6.17
CA ASP A 6 -4.42 14.35 -6.65
C ASP A 6 -2.96 14.55 -6.19
N ILE A 7 -2.17 15.32 -6.94
CA ILE A 7 -0.85 15.78 -6.48
C ILE A 7 -0.98 16.59 -5.19
N GLU A 8 -2.06 17.37 -5.08
CA GLU A 8 -2.35 18.09 -3.85
C GLU A 8 -2.55 17.16 -2.65
N ASP A 9 -3.09 15.97 -2.86
CA ASP A 9 -3.24 14.97 -1.79
C ASP A 9 -1.88 14.53 -1.28
N PHE A 10 -0.89 14.28 -2.16
CA PHE A 10 0.46 13.94 -1.72
C PHE A 10 1.11 15.06 -0.90
N ILE A 11 0.93 16.32 -1.32
CA ILE A 11 1.48 17.48 -0.62
C ILE A 11 0.78 17.65 0.74
N LYS A 12 -0.55 17.59 0.78
CA LYS A 12 -1.35 17.71 2.02
C LYS A 12 -1.07 16.54 2.98
N GLN A 13 -0.83 15.35 2.44
CA GLN A 13 -0.60 14.12 3.19
C GLN A 13 0.89 13.82 3.43
N TRP A 14 1.78 14.82 3.39
CA TRP A 14 3.20 14.60 3.66
C TRP A 14 3.46 13.97 5.05
N LYS A 15 2.65 14.31 6.06
CA LYS A 15 2.72 13.67 7.39
C LYS A 15 2.42 12.18 7.30
N THR A 16 1.42 11.80 6.50
CA THR A 16 1.06 10.40 6.26
C THR A 16 2.20 9.64 5.59
N LEU A 17 2.87 10.25 4.61
CA LEU A 17 4.07 9.69 3.98
C LEU A 17 5.17 9.43 5.01
N VAL A 18 5.46 10.39 5.88
CA VAL A 18 6.50 10.25 6.92
C VAL A 18 6.11 9.18 7.95
N VAL A 19 4.85 9.13 8.40
CA VAL A 19 4.37 8.08 9.32
C VAL A 19 4.52 6.69 8.70
N ALA A 20 4.15 6.51 7.43
CA ALA A 20 4.31 5.26 6.70
C ALA A 20 5.78 4.82 6.64
N VAL A 21 6.69 5.77 6.37
CA VAL A 21 8.14 5.51 6.36
C VAL A 21 8.67 5.15 7.75
N LEU A 22 8.25 5.85 8.80
CA LEU A 22 8.62 5.52 10.18
C LEU A 22 8.11 4.14 10.60
N ALA A 23 6.90 3.74 10.19
CA ALA A 23 6.37 2.41 10.43
C ALA A 23 7.26 1.33 9.78
N MET A 24 7.72 1.55 8.53
CA MET A 24 8.68 0.66 7.88
C MET A 24 10.00 0.57 8.62
N PHE A 25 10.54 1.69 9.10
CA PHE A 25 11.71 1.66 9.97
C PHE A 25 11.45 0.85 11.25
N GLY A 26 10.24 0.91 11.80
CA GLY A 26 9.82 0.06 12.92
C GLY A 26 9.87 -1.43 12.62
N ILE A 27 9.40 -1.84 11.44
CA ILE A 27 9.51 -3.24 10.96
C ILE A 27 10.98 -3.66 10.92
N GLY A 28 11.81 -2.88 10.22
CA GLY A 28 13.24 -3.17 10.07
C GLY A 28 13.97 -3.20 11.41
N LEU A 29 13.72 -2.24 12.31
CA LEU A 29 14.33 -2.19 13.63
C LEU A 29 13.97 -3.41 14.47
N MET A 30 12.68 -3.76 14.55
CA MET A 30 12.24 -4.91 15.35
C MET A 30 12.78 -6.23 14.79
N LEU A 31 12.72 -6.42 13.47
CA LEU A 31 13.22 -7.64 12.84
C LEU A 31 14.73 -7.74 12.84
N PHE A 32 15.46 -6.62 12.80
CA PHE A 32 16.92 -6.65 12.85
C PHE A 32 17.47 -6.85 14.28
N THR A 33 16.78 -6.30 15.30
CA THR A 33 17.25 -6.34 16.69
C THR A 33 16.69 -7.52 17.47
N VAL A 34 15.37 -7.70 17.48
CA VAL A 34 14.68 -8.74 18.26
C VAL A 34 14.52 -10.02 17.44
N GLY A 35 14.35 -9.92 16.12
CA GLY A 35 14.21 -11.06 15.23
C GLY A 35 15.27 -12.15 15.42
N PRO A 36 16.58 -11.85 15.36
CA PRO A 36 17.64 -12.84 15.49
C PRO A 36 17.74 -13.50 16.88
N MET A 37 17.04 -12.96 17.88
CA MET A 37 16.96 -13.56 19.22
C MET A 37 15.94 -14.71 19.30
N ILE A 38 15.03 -14.80 18.32
CA ILE A 38 13.90 -15.76 18.34
C ILE A 38 13.94 -16.67 17.10
N VAL A 39 14.31 -16.13 15.93
CA VAL A 39 14.37 -16.84 14.66
C VAL A 39 15.77 -16.70 14.06
N ASP A 40 16.10 -17.58 13.10
CA ASP A 40 17.35 -17.47 12.36
C ASP A 40 17.46 -16.10 11.67
N ARG A 41 18.68 -15.55 11.68
CA ARG A 41 18.97 -14.20 11.19
C ARG A 41 18.64 -14.02 9.71
N VAL A 42 18.81 -15.06 8.89
CA VAL A 42 18.50 -15.04 7.47
C VAL A 42 17.01 -14.81 7.28
N TYR A 43 16.16 -15.53 8.01
CA TYR A 43 14.70 -15.35 7.97
C TYR A 43 14.29 -13.97 8.48
N ALA A 44 14.92 -13.47 9.55
CA ALA A 44 14.62 -12.14 10.08
C ALA A 44 14.92 -11.01 9.07
N ILE A 45 16.08 -11.09 8.40
CA ILE A 45 16.49 -10.12 7.36
C ILE A 45 15.62 -10.28 6.11
N ALA A 46 15.36 -11.52 5.68
CA ALA A 46 14.56 -11.81 4.51
C ALA A 46 13.10 -11.35 4.65
N ALA A 47 12.55 -11.39 5.87
CA ALA A 47 11.16 -11.05 6.14
C ALA A 47 10.85 -9.55 6.07
N ALA A 48 11.78 -8.69 6.50
CA ALA A 48 11.49 -7.27 6.70
C ALA A 48 11.05 -6.54 5.43
N PRO A 49 11.71 -6.68 4.26
CA PRO A 49 11.28 -6.00 3.05
C PRO A 49 9.92 -6.46 2.50
N PRO A 50 9.62 -7.77 2.41
CA PRO A 50 8.28 -8.25 2.05
C PRO A 50 7.16 -7.76 2.97
N ILE A 51 7.40 -7.71 4.29
CA ILE A 51 6.44 -7.20 5.28
C ILE A 51 6.20 -5.70 5.08
N ALA A 52 7.24 -4.94 4.70
CA ALA A 52 7.13 -3.52 4.42
C ALA A 52 6.49 -3.23 3.04
N GLY A 53 6.62 -4.18 2.10
CA GLY A 53 6.70 -3.85 0.68
C GLY A 53 5.99 -4.74 -0.32
N GLY A 54 5.36 -5.81 0.16
CA GLY A 54 4.58 -6.72 -0.67
C GLY A 54 5.42 -7.42 -1.75
N VAL A 55 4.78 -7.66 -2.90
CA VAL A 55 5.26 -8.58 -3.94
C VAL A 55 6.65 -8.22 -4.49
N VAL A 56 6.91 -6.94 -4.79
CA VAL A 56 8.18 -6.53 -5.43
C VAL A 56 9.37 -6.80 -4.52
N ALA A 57 9.25 -6.47 -3.23
CA ALA A 57 10.30 -6.73 -2.26
C ALA A 57 10.51 -8.25 -2.03
N ALA A 58 9.44 -9.04 -2.04
CA ALA A 58 9.54 -10.50 -1.96
C ALA A 58 10.25 -11.13 -3.16
N LEU A 59 10.02 -10.62 -4.37
CA LEU A 59 10.74 -11.06 -5.55
C LEU A 59 12.25 -10.81 -5.40
N VAL A 60 12.62 -9.58 -5.02
CA VAL A 60 14.03 -9.18 -4.84
C VAL A 60 14.72 -10.02 -3.77
N MET A 61 14.09 -10.23 -2.61
CA MET A 61 14.67 -11.07 -1.54
C MET A 61 14.69 -12.55 -1.94
N GLY A 62 13.68 -13.02 -2.67
CA GLY A 62 13.55 -14.40 -3.09
C GLY A 62 14.56 -14.79 -4.17
N GLU A 63 14.82 -13.92 -5.14
CA GLU A 63 15.87 -14.09 -6.15
C GLU A 63 17.24 -14.19 -5.47
N ARG A 64 17.53 -13.28 -4.53
CA ARG A 64 18.78 -13.32 -3.76
C ARG A 64 18.94 -14.62 -2.97
N ALA A 65 17.87 -15.08 -2.31
CA ALA A 65 17.89 -16.35 -1.60
C ALA A 65 18.17 -17.53 -2.53
N ALA A 66 17.58 -17.54 -3.73
CA ALA A 66 17.82 -18.58 -4.73
C ALA A 66 19.29 -18.59 -5.22
N GLU A 67 19.89 -17.41 -5.48
CA GLU A 67 21.31 -17.30 -5.85
C GLU A 67 22.26 -17.86 -4.78
N LEU A 68 21.87 -17.74 -3.51
CA LEU A 68 22.61 -18.25 -2.35
C LEU A 68 22.34 -19.73 -2.06
N GLY A 69 21.48 -20.39 -2.83
CA GLY A 69 21.10 -21.79 -2.61
C GLY A 69 20.19 -22.00 -1.40
N MET A 70 19.34 -21.01 -1.07
CA MET A 70 18.40 -21.02 0.06
C MET A 70 16.92 -21.06 -0.43
N PRO A 71 16.47 -22.14 -1.08
CA PRO A 71 15.11 -22.23 -1.64
C PRO A 71 14.00 -22.11 -0.58
N GLU A 72 14.26 -22.54 0.65
CA GLU A 72 13.33 -22.39 1.78
C GLU A 72 13.06 -20.92 2.13
N VAL A 73 14.08 -20.05 2.03
CA VAL A 73 13.95 -18.61 2.27
C VAL A 73 13.20 -17.93 1.12
N GLN A 74 13.39 -18.37 -0.12
CA GLN A 74 12.62 -17.90 -1.28
C GLN A 74 11.12 -18.19 -1.14
N ILE A 75 10.79 -19.42 -0.72
CA ILE A 75 9.39 -19.80 -0.47
C ILE A 75 8.82 -19.00 0.71
N PHE A 76 9.60 -18.84 1.77
CA PHE A 76 9.24 -18.06 2.95
C PHE A 76 8.85 -16.60 2.63
N VAL A 77 9.67 -15.86 1.87
CA VAL A 77 9.35 -14.46 1.53
C VAL A 77 8.12 -14.33 0.64
N THR A 78 7.87 -15.32 -0.22
CA THR A 78 6.67 -15.39 -1.04
C THR A 78 5.42 -15.61 -0.17
N LEU A 79 5.52 -16.49 0.82
CA LEU A 79 4.42 -16.78 1.73
C LEU A 79 4.09 -15.63 2.66
N ILE A 80 5.08 -14.86 3.11
CA ILE A 80 4.83 -13.61 3.84
C ILE A 80 3.82 -12.77 3.09
N VAL A 81 4.03 -12.53 1.79
CA VAL A 81 3.13 -11.67 1.00
C VAL A 81 1.71 -12.24 0.91
N ALA A 82 1.58 -13.56 0.82
CA ALA A 82 0.29 -14.24 0.77
C ALA A 82 -0.49 -14.13 2.08
N VAL A 83 0.20 -14.25 3.23
CA VAL A 83 -0.46 -14.39 4.53
C VAL A 83 -0.46 -13.13 5.39
N GLN A 84 0.39 -12.14 5.10
CA GLN A 84 0.49 -10.93 5.92
C GLN A 84 -0.82 -10.15 6.00
N GLY A 85 -1.65 -10.23 4.96
CA GLY A 85 -3.00 -9.65 4.94
C GLY A 85 -3.90 -10.23 6.02
N PHE A 86 -3.73 -11.50 6.43
CA PHE A 86 -4.52 -12.10 7.52
C PHE A 86 -4.28 -11.44 8.87
N ILE A 87 -3.14 -10.77 9.06
CA ILE A 87 -2.85 -9.97 10.26
C ILE A 87 -3.17 -8.50 9.99
N GLY A 88 -2.74 -7.99 8.83
CA GLY A 88 -2.91 -6.59 8.47
C GLY A 88 -4.37 -6.15 8.38
N TYR A 89 -5.24 -6.92 7.72
CA TYR A 89 -6.63 -6.54 7.54
C TYR A 89 -7.42 -6.46 8.85
N PRO A 90 -7.39 -7.47 9.74
CA PRO A 90 -8.13 -7.39 11.00
C PRO A 90 -7.61 -6.27 11.91
N VAL A 91 -6.29 -6.13 12.03
CA VAL A 91 -5.68 -5.07 12.86
C VAL A 91 -6.08 -3.70 12.33
N CYS A 92 -5.94 -3.46 11.03
CA CYS A 92 -6.28 -2.18 10.42
C CYS A 92 -7.79 -1.91 10.52
N SER A 93 -8.65 -2.90 10.27
CA SER A 93 -10.10 -2.76 10.35
C SER A 93 -10.55 -2.32 11.75
N VAL A 94 -10.07 -2.97 12.81
CA VAL A 94 -10.43 -2.60 14.20
C VAL A 94 -9.98 -1.18 14.53
N ILE A 95 -8.78 -0.79 14.07
CA ILE A 95 -8.21 0.51 14.37
C ILE A 95 -8.89 1.63 13.56
N LEU A 96 -9.14 1.42 12.28
CA LEU A 96 -9.87 2.37 11.43
C LEU A 96 -11.32 2.54 11.88
N ASN A 97 -11.97 1.48 12.38
CA ASN A 97 -13.30 1.61 13.01
C ASN A 97 -13.27 2.58 14.20
N LYS A 98 -12.21 2.57 15.02
CA LYS A 98 -12.06 3.54 16.12
C LYS A 98 -11.86 4.96 15.59
N GLU A 99 -11.06 5.12 14.53
CA GLU A 99 -10.86 6.42 13.89
C GLU A 99 -12.17 6.97 13.30
N ALA A 100 -12.92 6.16 12.56
CA ALA A 100 -14.19 6.57 11.96
C ALA A 100 -15.19 7.07 13.01
N LYS A 101 -15.30 6.40 14.15
CA LYS A 101 -16.13 6.87 15.28
C LYS A 101 -15.63 8.20 15.85
N SER A 102 -14.32 8.39 15.95
CA SER A 102 -13.74 9.68 16.37
C SER A 102 -14.07 10.79 15.37
N ILE A 103 -13.99 10.52 14.06
CA ILE A 103 -14.32 11.48 13.00
C ILE A 103 -15.79 11.92 13.09
N LEU A 104 -16.71 10.97 13.31
CA LEU A 104 -18.13 11.27 13.47
C LEU A 104 -18.42 12.09 14.73
N ALA A 105 -17.69 11.86 15.82
CA ALA A 105 -17.86 12.56 17.10
C ALA A 105 -17.32 14.01 17.11
N ARG A 106 -16.56 14.44 16.09
CA ARG A 106 -16.06 15.83 16.00
C ARG A 106 -17.20 16.75 15.56
N GLU A 107 -17.61 17.65 16.46
CA GLU A 107 -18.68 18.66 16.25
C GLU A 107 -18.32 19.72 15.21
N THR A 108 -17.03 20.05 15.12
CA THR A 108 -16.49 20.96 14.11
C THR A 108 -15.78 20.14 13.04
N PHE A 109 -16.28 20.25 11.81
CA PHE A 109 -15.42 20.07 10.66
C PHE A 109 -14.37 21.19 10.73
N ASP A 110 -13.09 20.87 10.60
CA ASP A 110 -12.19 21.83 9.97
C ASP A 110 -12.84 22.14 8.62
N LYS A 111 -13.47 23.32 8.53
CA LYS A 111 -14.19 23.79 7.35
C LYS A 111 -13.39 23.38 6.12
N GLU A 112 -14.08 22.67 5.23
CA GLU A 112 -13.64 22.31 3.88
C GLU A 112 -12.26 22.88 3.54
N ILE A 113 -11.25 22.02 3.43
CA ILE A 113 -10.23 22.31 2.44
C ILE A 113 -10.98 22.25 1.13
N ILE A 114 -11.55 23.39 0.71
CA ILE A 114 -12.09 23.58 -0.63
C ILE A 114 -10.94 23.20 -1.54
N VAL A 115 -11.01 22.01 -2.12
CA VAL A 115 -10.13 21.62 -3.21
C VAL A 115 -10.53 22.57 -4.32
N LYS A 116 -9.78 23.66 -4.47
CA LYS A 116 -9.91 24.55 -5.61
C LYS A 116 -9.82 23.65 -6.83
N GLU A 117 -10.89 23.53 -7.61
CA GLU A 117 -10.84 22.83 -8.88
C GLU A 117 -9.77 23.48 -9.72
N ARG A 118 -8.61 22.82 -9.79
CA ARG A 118 -7.49 23.30 -10.58
C ARG A 118 -7.87 23.09 -12.03
N LYS A 119 -7.79 24.15 -12.84
CA LYS A 119 -7.92 24.01 -14.29
C LYS A 119 -6.78 23.12 -14.78
N PRO A 120 -7.08 21.95 -15.37
CA PRO A 120 -6.03 21.10 -15.91
C PRO A 120 -5.30 21.80 -17.05
N LEU A 121 -4.05 21.40 -17.29
CA LEU A 121 -3.22 21.98 -18.36
C LEU A 121 -3.79 21.65 -19.75
N LEU A 122 -4.28 20.43 -19.91
CA LEU A 122 -5.01 19.96 -21.08
C LEU A 122 -6.51 20.03 -20.80
N PRO A 123 -7.33 20.49 -21.76
CA PRO A 123 -8.77 20.42 -21.61
C PRO A 123 -9.20 18.95 -21.48
N PRO A 124 -10.18 18.64 -20.60
CA PRO A 124 -10.72 17.30 -20.53
C PRO A 124 -11.29 16.91 -21.89
N LEU A 125 -11.19 15.62 -22.22
CA LEU A 125 -11.74 15.08 -23.45
C LEU A 125 -13.25 15.43 -23.52
N PRO A 126 -13.81 15.79 -24.68
CA PRO A 126 -15.26 15.98 -24.81
C PRO A 126 -16.02 14.75 -24.28
N LYS A 127 -17.14 14.95 -23.59
CA LYS A 127 -17.90 13.87 -22.94
C LYS A 127 -18.27 12.75 -23.92
N ASP A 128 -18.56 13.09 -25.17
CA ASP A 128 -18.92 12.13 -26.23
C ASP A 128 -17.76 11.18 -26.60
N LEU A 129 -16.51 11.61 -26.35
CA LEU A 129 -15.32 10.81 -26.58
C LEU A 129 -14.86 10.07 -25.32
N GLN A 130 -15.39 10.37 -24.14
CA GLN A 130 -15.10 9.67 -22.87
C GLN A 130 -15.80 8.30 -22.80
N THR A 131 -15.75 7.54 -23.89
CA THR A 131 -16.26 6.17 -23.94
C THR A 131 -15.36 5.24 -23.12
N THR A 132 -15.91 4.11 -22.66
CA THR A 132 -15.12 3.06 -21.98
C THR A 132 -13.84 2.70 -22.73
N TYR A 133 -13.92 2.53 -24.05
CA TYR A 133 -12.76 2.19 -24.88
C TYR A 133 -11.69 3.27 -24.87
N MET A 134 -12.09 4.54 -24.94
CA MET A 134 -11.15 5.66 -24.95
C MET A 134 -10.46 5.82 -23.59
N LEU A 135 -11.21 5.71 -22.50
CA LEU A 135 -10.65 5.78 -21.15
C LEU A 135 -9.64 4.63 -20.91
N LEU A 136 -9.99 3.41 -21.30
CA LEU A 136 -9.10 2.25 -21.20
C LEU A 136 -7.87 2.39 -22.11
N LEU A 137 -8.02 2.91 -23.33
CA LEU A 137 -6.91 3.18 -24.24
C LEU A 137 -5.91 4.16 -23.63
N LYS A 138 -6.39 5.26 -23.04
CA LYS A 138 -5.53 6.26 -22.38
C LYS A 138 -4.78 5.66 -21.20
N LEU A 139 -5.45 4.82 -20.40
CA LEU A 139 -4.81 4.06 -19.32
C LEU A 139 -3.76 3.06 -19.85
N ALA A 140 -4.04 2.37 -20.95
CA ALA A 140 -3.12 1.45 -21.60
C ALA A 140 -1.87 2.16 -22.14
N ILE A 141 -2.04 3.35 -22.74
CA ILE A 141 -0.91 4.20 -23.18
C ILE A 141 -0.03 4.56 -21.99
N CYS A 142 -0.62 4.98 -20.86
CA CYS A 142 0.13 5.30 -19.64
C CYS A 142 0.88 4.08 -19.08
N ALA A 143 0.25 2.91 -19.06
CA ALA A 143 0.90 1.66 -18.63
C ALA A 143 2.05 1.26 -19.56
N PHE A 144 1.86 1.40 -20.88
CA PHE A 144 2.92 1.17 -21.86
C PHE A 144 4.11 2.13 -21.65
N LEU A 145 3.85 3.43 -21.47
CA LEU A 145 4.90 4.40 -21.17
C LEU A 145 5.65 4.05 -19.88
N ALA A 146 4.96 3.60 -18.83
CA ALA A 146 5.58 3.15 -17.59
C ALA A 146 6.55 1.97 -17.80
N THR A 147 6.17 0.99 -18.63
CA THR A 147 7.08 -0.13 -18.97
C THR A 147 8.33 0.33 -19.70
N LYS A 148 8.20 1.30 -20.61
CA LYS A 148 9.34 1.86 -21.35
C LYS A 148 10.25 2.67 -20.45
N LEU A 149 9.72 3.50 -19.56
CA LEU A 149 10.51 4.27 -18.60
C LEU A 149 11.24 3.37 -17.61
N SER A 150 10.57 2.33 -17.11
CA SER A 150 11.21 1.29 -16.28
C SER A 150 12.41 0.68 -17.00
N ALA A 151 12.25 0.26 -18.26
CA ALA A 151 13.32 -0.29 -19.08
C ALA A 151 14.47 0.69 -19.34
N LEU A 152 14.18 1.97 -19.59
CA LEU A 152 15.21 3.02 -19.75
C LEU A 152 16.04 3.23 -18.48
N THR A 153 15.46 2.99 -17.31
CA THR A 153 16.17 3.01 -16.03
C THR A 153 16.83 1.68 -15.66
N ASN A 154 16.90 0.71 -16.59
CA ASN A 154 17.34 -0.67 -16.33
C ASN A 154 16.62 -1.31 -15.13
N GLY A 155 15.34 -0.98 -14.94
CA GLY A 155 14.53 -1.48 -13.83
C GLY A 155 14.84 -0.86 -12.46
N LEU A 156 15.69 0.17 -12.38
CA LEU A 156 16.00 0.88 -11.12
C LEU A 156 14.72 1.37 -10.43
N VAL A 157 13.76 1.85 -11.21
CA VAL A 157 12.40 2.14 -10.74
C VAL A 157 11.44 1.14 -11.37
N HIS A 158 10.85 0.29 -10.54
CA HIS A 158 9.95 -0.77 -10.97
C HIS A 158 8.73 -0.21 -11.75
N THR A 159 8.28 -0.94 -12.77
CA THR A 159 7.17 -0.55 -13.67
C THR A 159 5.92 -0.07 -12.93
N TYR A 160 5.54 -0.73 -11.83
CA TYR A 160 4.36 -0.34 -11.05
C TYR A 160 4.48 1.04 -10.38
N VAL A 161 5.70 1.43 -9.98
CA VAL A 161 5.97 2.77 -9.45
C VAL A 161 5.77 3.81 -10.55
N TRP A 162 6.28 3.53 -11.75
CA TRP A 162 6.05 4.37 -12.93
C TRP A 162 4.58 4.46 -13.32
N CYS A 163 3.83 3.36 -13.33
CA CYS A 163 2.39 3.37 -13.63
C CYS A 163 1.63 4.33 -12.71
N LEU A 164 2.02 4.37 -11.44
CA LEU A 164 1.40 5.25 -10.47
C LEU A 164 1.82 6.71 -10.67
N PHE A 165 3.11 6.98 -10.83
CA PHE A 165 3.62 8.33 -11.11
C PHE A 165 2.99 8.92 -12.37
N ILE A 166 2.96 8.16 -13.48
CA ILE A 166 2.32 8.56 -14.74
C ILE A 166 0.80 8.68 -14.56
N GLY A 167 0.17 7.84 -13.75
CA GLY A 167 -1.25 7.94 -13.45
C GLY A 167 -1.62 9.24 -12.72
N VAL A 168 -0.82 9.63 -11.72
CA VAL A 168 -1.00 10.87 -10.96
C VAL A 168 -0.67 12.08 -11.84
N LEU A 169 0.45 12.05 -12.56
CA LEU A 169 0.87 13.12 -13.47
C LEU A 169 -0.13 13.28 -14.62
N GLY A 170 -0.58 12.18 -15.21
CA GLY A 170 -1.58 12.14 -16.27
C GLY A 170 -2.89 12.76 -15.84
N ARG A 171 -3.35 12.50 -14.60
CA ARG A 171 -4.50 13.20 -14.01
C ARG A 171 -4.21 14.68 -13.82
N PHE A 172 -3.06 15.03 -13.23
CA PHE A 172 -2.68 16.41 -12.94
C PHE A 172 -2.62 17.30 -14.19
N ILE A 173 -2.10 16.79 -15.31
CA ILE A 173 -2.06 17.52 -16.57
C ILE A 173 -3.42 17.55 -17.29
N GLY A 174 -4.41 16.76 -16.86
CA GLY A 174 -5.71 16.62 -17.53
C GLY A 174 -5.77 15.56 -18.63
N PHE A 175 -4.69 14.81 -18.85
CA PHE A 175 -4.69 13.71 -19.79
C PHE A 175 -5.55 12.55 -19.27
N LEU A 176 -5.57 12.23 -17.97
CA LEU A 176 -6.40 11.15 -17.42
C LEU A 176 -7.56 11.70 -16.60
N GLU A 177 -8.72 11.10 -16.78
CA GLU A 177 -9.92 11.41 -16.01
C GLU A 177 -9.79 10.94 -14.54
N PRO A 178 -10.32 11.70 -13.57
CA PRO A 178 -10.33 11.28 -12.17
C PRO A 178 -11.12 9.97 -12.02
N ASN A 179 -10.59 9.00 -11.28
CA ASN A 179 -11.22 7.68 -11.15
C ASN A 179 -11.53 7.00 -12.50
N ALA A 180 -10.65 7.17 -13.50
CA ALA A 180 -10.87 6.68 -14.88
C ALA A 180 -11.38 5.24 -15.00
N MET A 181 -10.88 4.30 -14.18
CA MET A 181 -11.34 2.90 -14.20
C MET A 181 -12.82 2.75 -13.78
N THR A 182 -13.28 3.57 -12.83
CA THR A 182 -14.68 3.59 -12.41
C THR A 182 -15.54 4.20 -13.50
N GLN A 183 -15.11 5.30 -14.11
CA GLN A 183 -15.81 5.91 -15.25
C GLN A 183 -15.89 4.97 -16.46
N ALA A 184 -14.86 4.16 -16.68
CA ALA A 184 -14.84 3.14 -17.72
C ALA A 184 -15.70 1.89 -17.40
N ASN A 185 -16.35 1.84 -16.23
CA ASN A 185 -17.06 0.67 -15.71
C ASN A 185 -16.18 -0.61 -15.64
N ALA A 186 -14.87 -0.44 -15.49
CA ALA A 186 -13.87 -1.50 -15.48
C ALA A 186 -13.25 -1.74 -14.10
N PHE A 187 -13.54 -0.86 -13.12
CA PHE A 187 -12.94 -0.93 -11.79
C PHE A 187 -13.24 -2.26 -11.09
N GLY A 188 -14.50 -2.70 -11.05
CA GLY A 188 -14.88 -3.97 -10.43
C GLY A 188 -14.14 -5.17 -11.03
N LEU A 189 -14.10 -5.26 -12.37
CA LEU A 189 -13.38 -6.32 -13.08
C LEU A 189 -11.87 -6.27 -12.78
N GLY A 190 -11.27 -5.08 -12.79
CA GLY A 190 -9.85 -4.90 -12.46
C GLY A 190 -9.52 -5.29 -11.02
N MET A 191 -10.42 -5.00 -10.07
CA MET A 191 -10.29 -5.40 -8.67
C MET A 191 -10.37 -6.92 -8.51
N THR A 192 -11.31 -7.58 -9.18
CA THR A 192 -11.42 -9.05 -9.19
C THR A 192 -10.14 -9.71 -9.74
N ALA A 193 -9.62 -9.22 -10.87
CA ALA A 193 -8.38 -9.73 -11.45
C ALA A 193 -7.17 -9.52 -10.51
N LEU A 194 -7.08 -8.35 -9.88
CA LEU A 194 -6.01 -8.05 -8.93
C LEU A 194 -6.07 -8.96 -7.68
N MET A 195 -7.26 -9.26 -7.17
CA MET A 195 -7.43 -10.18 -6.05
C MET A 195 -7.03 -11.61 -6.40
N ALA A 196 -7.35 -12.07 -7.62
CA ALA A 196 -6.91 -13.39 -8.08
C ALA A 196 -5.37 -13.51 -8.10
N VAL A 197 -4.66 -12.46 -8.55
CA VAL A 197 -3.18 -12.42 -8.55
C VAL A 197 -2.63 -12.43 -7.12
N ILE A 198 -3.25 -11.70 -6.20
CA ILE A 198 -2.81 -11.64 -4.80
C ILE A 198 -2.94 -13.00 -4.09
N PHE A 199 -3.98 -13.78 -4.40
CA PHE A 199 -4.16 -15.11 -3.81
C PHE A 199 -3.42 -16.24 -4.54
N ALA A 200 -2.91 -16.01 -5.75
CA ALA A 200 -2.22 -17.04 -6.53
C ALA A 200 -1.05 -17.71 -5.77
N PRO A 201 -0.18 -17.00 -5.01
CA PRO A 201 0.90 -17.65 -4.27
C PRO A 201 0.42 -18.60 -3.17
N LEU A 202 -0.80 -18.42 -2.65
CA LEU A 202 -1.37 -19.30 -1.61
C LEU A 202 -1.59 -20.73 -2.15
N ALA A 203 -1.78 -20.90 -3.46
CA ALA A 203 -1.90 -22.21 -4.08
C ALA A 203 -0.62 -23.06 -3.95
N ASN A 204 0.54 -22.41 -3.75
CA ASN A 204 1.83 -23.09 -3.61
C ASN A 204 2.22 -23.34 -2.14
N ALA A 205 1.37 -22.98 -1.18
CA ALA A 205 1.60 -23.15 0.25
C ALA A 205 1.30 -24.58 0.72
N THR A 206 2.14 -25.56 0.37
CA THR A 206 1.90 -26.96 0.78
C THR A 206 2.01 -27.13 2.30
N PRO A 207 1.29 -28.10 2.90
CA PRO A 207 1.36 -28.35 4.35
C PRO A 207 2.78 -28.64 4.87
N GLU A 208 3.60 -29.35 4.09
CA GLU A 208 4.98 -29.68 4.45
C GLU A 208 5.88 -28.43 4.50
N VAL A 209 5.76 -27.58 3.48
CA VAL A 209 6.46 -26.30 3.42
C VAL A 209 6.05 -25.43 4.60
N LEU A 210 4.74 -25.34 4.89
CA LEU A 210 4.23 -24.58 6.02
C LEU A 210 4.79 -25.08 7.35
N GLN A 211 4.89 -26.39 7.60
CA GLN A 211 5.42 -26.90 8.87
C GLN A 211 6.83 -26.40 9.20
N THR A 212 7.69 -26.27 8.18
CA THR A 212 9.09 -25.86 8.38
C THR A 212 9.27 -24.36 8.59
N ILE A 213 8.42 -23.53 7.96
CA ILE A 213 8.56 -22.07 7.97
C ILE A 213 7.47 -21.34 8.77
N LEU A 214 6.45 -22.04 9.28
CA LEU A 214 5.34 -21.42 10.00
C LEU A 214 5.81 -20.68 11.25
N PHE A 215 6.76 -21.26 11.99
CA PHE A 215 7.33 -20.61 13.17
C PHE A 215 8.01 -19.28 12.82
N PRO A 216 9.02 -19.23 11.91
CA PRO A 216 9.62 -17.95 11.54
C PRO A 216 8.62 -16.99 10.88
N LEU A 217 7.63 -17.50 10.15
CA LEU A 217 6.60 -16.69 9.49
C LEU A 217 5.74 -15.94 10.50
N VAL A 218 5.17 -16.66 11.48
CA VAL A 218 4.33 -16.06 12.51
C VAL A 218 5.11 -15.09 13.37
N VAL A 219 6.32 -15.47 13.80
CA VAL A 219 7.16 -14.61 14.65
C VAL A 219 7.53 -13.31 13.92
N THR A 220 7.99 -13.39 12.68
CA THR A 220 8.40 -12.19 11.93
C THR A 220 7.22 -11.27 11.62
N LEU A 221 6.04 -11.81 11.31
CA LEU A 221 4.84 -11.00 11.11
C LEU A 221 4.37 -10.31 12.40
N ILE A 222 4.42 -10.99 13.54
CA ILE A 222 4.09 -10.40 14.84
C ILE A 222 5.09 -9.30 15.19
N LEU A 223 6.40 -9.57 15.08
CA LEU A 223 7.45 -8.58 15.36
C LEU A 223 7.36 -7.37 14.42
N GLY A 224 7.11 -7.59 13.13
CA GLY A 224 6.88 -6.53 12.17
C GLY A 224 5.67 -5.67 12.55
N THR A 225 4.56 -6.30 12.94
CA THR A 225 3.35 -5.61 13.40
C THR A 225 3.59 -4.81 14.69
N ILE A 226 4.34 -5.35 15.64
CA ILE A 226 4.77 -4.64 16.85
C ILE A 226 5.61 -3.41 16.48
N GLY A 227 6.57 -3.58 15.57
CA GLY A 227 7.40 -2.48 15.07
C GLY A 227 6.59 -1.36 14.45
N ILE A 228 5.59 -1.72 13.61
CA ILE A 228 4.63 -0.78 13.04
C ILE A 228 3.90 -0.03 14.16
N VAL A 229 3.32 -0.73 15.14
CA VAL A 229 2.52 -0.11 16.21
C VAL A 229 3.35 0.85 17.04
N ILE A 230 4.56 0.46 17.44
CA ILE A 230 5.45 1.30 18.27
C ILE A 230 5.80 2.59 17.52
N LEU A 231 6.38 2.49 16.33
CA LEU A 231 6.86 3.66 15.59
C LEU A 231 5.73 4.54 15.07
N SER A 232 4.59 3.95 14.68
CA SER A 232 3.40 4.71 14.30
C SER A 232 2.83 5.48 15.48
N THR A 233 2.82 4.89 16.69
CA THR A 233 2.36 5.57 17.91
C THR A 233 3.29 6.73 18.29
N VAL A 234 4.61 6.56 18.13
CA VAL A 234 5.58 7.65 18.33
C VAL A 234 5.35 8.76 17.31
N ALA A 235 5.19 8.40 16.03
CA ALA A 235 4.92 9.36 14.95
C ALA A 235 3.60 10.12 15.18
N ALA A 236 2.56 9.46 15.69
CA ALA A 236 1.29 10.09 16.05
C ALA A 236 1.49 11.28 17.01
N LYS A 237 2.32 11.09 18.05
CA LYS A 237 2.65 12.14 19.02
C LYS A 237 3.43 13.29 18.40
N ILE A 238 4.40 12.98 17.54
CA ILE A 238 5.24 13.99 16.86
C ILE A 238 4.39 14.87 15.94
N PHE A 239 3.53 14.25 15.13
CA PHE A 239 2.77 14.95 14.09
C PHE A 239 1.40 15.47 14.54
N LYS A 240 1.04 15.23 15.80
CA LYS A 240 -0.28 15.53 16.40
C LYS A 240 -1.42 14.88 15.59
N MET A 241 -1.20 13.64 15.16
CA MET A 241 -2.20 12.81 14.49
C MET A 241 -2.85 11.88 15.51
N SER A 242 -4.09 11.47 15.27
CA SER A 242 -4.70 10.44 16.11
C SER A 242 -3.87 9.15 16.04
N VAL A 243 -3.68 8.51 17.20
CA VAL A 243 -2.95 7.24 17.28
C VAL A 243 -3.59 6.15 16.40
N PRO A 244 -4.94 6.01 16.36
CA PRO A 244 -5.58 5.05 15.46
C PRO A 244 -5.25 5.31 13.99
N MET A 245 -5.33 6.56 13.50
CA MET A 245 -4.99 6.87 12.11
C MET A 245 -3.52 6.57 11.81
N ALA A 246 -2.60 6.93 12.70
CA ALA A 246 -1.18 6.67 12.49
C ALA A 246 -0.87 5.16 12.42
N ILE A 247 -1.46 4.34 13.30
CA ILE A 247 -1.28 2.88 13.24
C ILE A 247 -1.97 2.30 11.98
N ALA A 248 -3.14 2.83 11.58
CA ALA A 248 -3.79 2.41 10.34
C ALA A 248 -2.90 2.71 9.11
N ILE A 249 -2.27 3.89 9.06
CA ILE A 249 -1.27 4.26 8.06
C ILE A 249 -0.10 3.27 8.06
N GLY A 250 0.46 2.96 9.24
CA GLY A 250 1.58 2.04 9.35
C GLY A 250 1.24 0.61 8.92
N THR A 251 0.05 0.12 9.28
CA THR A 251 -0.41 -1.23 8.93
C THR A 251 -0.68 -1.42 7.44
N THR A 252 -0.76 -0.34 6.65
CA THR A 252 -0.83 -0.44 5.18
C THR A 252 0.36 -1.16 4.56
N ALA A 253 1.51 -1.19 5.24
CA ALA A 253 2.67 -1.99 4.83
C ALA A 253 2.32 -3.49 4.61
N LEU A 254 1.38 -4.01 5.41
CA LEU A 254 1.00 -5.42 5.41
C LEU A 254 0.03 -5.82 4.30
N PHE A 255 -0.48 -4.89 3.48
CA PHE A 255 -1.45 -5.24 2.43
C PHE A 255 -1.52 -4.29 1.23
N GLY A 256 -1.26 -3.00 1.41
CA GLY A 256 -1.31 -2.03 0.33
C GLY A 256 -2.65 -1.98 -0.42
N PHE A 257 -2.61 -1.59 -1.70
CA PHE A 257 -3.79 -1.64 -2.56
C PHE A 257 -3.97 -3.05 -3.15
N PRO A 258 -5.20 -3.58 -3.23
CA PRO A 258 -6.49 -2.90 -3.05
C PRO A 258 -7.02 -2.84 -1.62
N GLY A 259 -6.37 -3.49 -0.67
CA GLY A 259 -6.79 -3.54 0.73
C GLY A 259 -7.04 -2.18 1.37
N THR A 260 -6.17 -1.21 1.11
CA THR A 260 -6.33 0.19 1.57
C THR A 260 -7.62 0.83 1.09
N TYR A 261 -8.05 0.51 -0.13
CA TYR A 261 -9.30 1.00 -0.69
C TYR A 261 -10.50 0.26 -0.10
N ILE A 262 -10.46 -1.08 -0.07
CA ILE A 262 -11.54 -1.92 0.42
C ILE A 262 -11.85 -1.60 1.89
N LEU A 263 -10.84 -1.63 2.76
CA LEU A 263 -11.02 -1.35 4.19
C LEU A 263 -11.55 0.06 4.46
N SER A 264 -11.08 1.07 3.71
CA SER A 264 -11.58 2.43 3.87
C SER A 264 -13.09 2.52 3.56
N ASN A 265 -13.52 1.85 2.49
CA ASN A 265 -14.94 1.78 2.11
C ASN A 265 -15.77 0.96 3.10
N GLU A 266 -15.28 -0.19 3.52
CA GLU A 266 -15.97 -1.05 4.49
C GLU A 266 -16.15 -0.34 5.84
N VAL A 267 -15.11 0.33 6.33
CA VAL A 267 -15.17 1.09 7.59
C VAL A 267 -16.14 2.25 7.48
N ALA A 268 -16.13 2.99 6.38
CA ALA A 268 -17.08 4.07 6.16
C ALA A 268 -18.52 3.56 6.10
N ASN A 269 -18.77 2.47 5.36
CA ASN A 269 -20.08 1.85 5.27
C ASN A 269 -20.57 1.26 6.60
N ALA A 270 -19.65 0.73 7.42
CA ALA A 270 -19.97 0.13 8.70
C ALA A 270 -20.29 1.17 9.81
N ASN A 271 -19.72 2.38 9.71
CA ASN A 271 -19.91 3.42 10.73
C ASN A 271 -20.84 4.56 10.31
N GLY A 272 -20.94 4.87 9.02
CA GLY A 272 -21.80 5.93 8.51
C GLY A 272 -23.24 5.46 8.27
N LYS A 273 -24.20 6.12 8.91
CA LYS A 273 -25.64 5.85 8.77
C LYS A 273 -26.25 6.56 7.56
N THR A 274 -25.71 7.72 7.19
CA THR A 274 -26.12 8.49 6.01
C THR A 274 -25.01 8.51 4.96
N ASP A 275 -25.35 8.83 3.71
CA ASP A 275 -24.34 8.98 2.65
C ASP A 275 -23.37 10.14 2.95
N GLU A 276 -23.83 11.16 3.65
CA GLU A 276 -22.99 12.27 4.13
C GLU A 276 -21.99 11.81 5.19
N GLU A 277 -22.42 11.00 6.17
CA GLU A 277 -21.52 10.44 7.18
C GLU A 277 -20.49 9.47 6.57
N ARG A 278 -20.92 8.63 5.62
CA ARG A 278 -20.02 7.71 4.89
C ARG A 278 -18.99 8.50 4.11
N LYS A 279 -19.43 9.52 3.37
CA LYS A 279 -18.56 10.42 2.62
C LYS A 279 -17.59 11.15 3.54
N LYS A 280 -18.06 11.68 4.68
CA LYS A 280 -17.22 12.33 5.71
C LYS A 280 -16.07 11.42 6.16
N ILE A 281 -16.35 10.16 6.45
CA ILE A 281 -15.32 9.19 6.85
C ILE A 281 -14.36 8.92 5.70
N LEU A 282 -14.88 8.67 4.49
CA LEU A 282 -14.09 8.36 3.31
C LEU A 282 -13.15 9.49 2.91
N ASP A 283 -13.64 10.72 2.88
CA ASP A 283 -12.88 11.89 2.46
C ASP A 283 -11.66 12.14 3.37
N GLU A 284 -11.72 11.74 4.65
CA GLU A 284 -10.58 11.84 5.56
C GLU A 284 -9.64 10.61 5.51
N ILE A 285 -10.19 9.39 5.46
CA ILE A 285 -9.41 8.16 5.60
C ILE A 285 -8.80 7.73 4.27
N LEU A 286 -9.57 7.75 3.19
CA LEU A 286 -9.18 7.14 1.92
C LEU A 286 -7.90 7.78 1.33
N PRO A 287 -7.76 9.13 1.25
CA PRO A 287 -6.54 9.73 0.74
C PRO A 287 -5.31 9.34 1.55
N ARG A 288 -5.43 9.31 2.89
CA ARG A 288 -4.34 8.89 3.79
C ARG A 288 -3.95 7.43 3.55
N MET A 289 -4.93 6.54 3.47
CA MET A 289 -4.69 5.11 3.26
C MET A 289 -4.07 4.81 1.90
N LEU A 290 -4.49 5.50 0.84
CA LEU A 290 -3.92 5.34 -0.50
C LEU A 290 -2.49 5.90 -0.58
N VAL A 291 -2.23 7.08 -0.03
CA VAL A 291 -0.87 7.67 0.02
C VAL A 291 0.07 6.81 0.87
N ALA A 292 -0.39 6.31 2.02
CA ALA A 292 0.37 5.42 2.89
C ALA A 292 0.71 4.09 2.18
N GLY A 293 -0.30 3.41 1.62
CA GLY A 293 -0.11 2.15 0.92
C GLY A 293 0.79 2.28 -0.31
N PHE A 294 0.78 3.45 -0.97
CA PHE A 294 1.76 3.75 -1.99
C PHE A 294 3.17 3.83 -1.42
N ALA A 295 3.38 4.65 -0.40
CA ALA A 295 4.68 4.91 0.18
C ALA A 295 5.37 3.64 0.66
N THR A 296 4.60 2.76 1.32
CA THR A 296 5.10 1.50 1.86
C THR A 296 5.44 0.52 0.75
N VAL A 297 4.51 0.26 -0.17
CA VAL A 297 4.66 -0.79 -1.20
C VAL A 297 5.64 -0.42 -2.32
N THR A 298 5.90 0.86 -2.56
CA THR A 298 6.75 1.29 -3.69
C THR A 298 8.14 1.77 -3.30
N VAL A 299 8.23 2.86 -2.54
CA VAL A 299 9.50 3.56 -2.32
C VAL A 299 10.25 2.93 -1.16
N GLY A 300 9.60 2.81 -0.01
CA GLY A 300 10.29 2.32 1.18
C GLY A 300 10.64 0.84 1.09
N SER A 301 9.80 0.04 0.44
CA SER A 301 10.05 -1.38 0.20
C SER A 301 11.27 -1.65 -0.67
N VAL A 302 11.41 -0.94 -1.81
CA VAL A 302 12.51 -1.12 -2.75
C VAL A 302 13.81 -0.66 -2.11
N ILE A 303 13.78 0.45 -1.36
CA ILE A 303 14.95 0.92 -0.61
C ILE A 303 15.34 -0.11 0.45
N MET A 304 14.37 -0.60 1.25
CA MET A 304 14.63 -1.57 2.31
C MET A 304 15.17 -2.89 1.73
N ALA A 305 14.57 -3.40 0.67
CA ALA A 305 15.05 -4.59 -0.04
C ALA A 305 16.46 -4.38 -0.59
N GLY A 306 16.74 -3.25 -1.24
CA GLY A 306 18.06 -2.93 -1.79
C GLY A 306 19.17 -2.84 -0.74
N VAL A 307 18.84 -2.47 0.51
CA VAL A 307 19.78 -2.53 1.64
C VAL A 307 19.90 -3.96 2.17
N MET A 308 18.77 -4.63 2.45
CA MET A 308 18.75 -5.92 3.13
C MET A 308 19.19 -7.10 2.26
N VAL A 309 19.06 -7.02 0.94
CA VAL A 309 19.63 -8.01 -0.01
C VAL A 309 21.12 -8.16 0.16
N LYS A 310 21.84 -7.06 0.46
CA LYS A 310 23.30 -7.08 0.68
C LYS A 310 23.68 -7.70 2.03
N MET A 311 22.69 -7.97 2.87
CA MET A 311 22.85 -8.53 4.20
C MET A 311 22.41 -10.00 4.26
N LEU A 312 21.89 -10.54 3.15
CA LEU A 312 21.76 -11.97 2.86
C LEU A 312 23.05 -12.50 2.21
#